data_AF-A0A7Y3BBW2-F1
#
_entry.id   AF-A0A7Y3BBW2-F1
#
_cell.length_a   1.000
_cell.length_b   1.000
_cell.length_c   1.000
_cell.angle_alpha   90.00
_cell.angle_beta   90.00
_cell.angle_gamma   90.00
#
_symmetry.space_group_name_H-M   'P 1'
#
loop_
_entity.id
_entity.type
_entity.pdbx_description
1 polymer ?
#
loop_
_entity_poly.entity_id
_entity_poly.type
_entity_poly.pdbx_seq_one_letter_code
_entity_poly.pdbx_strand_id
1 'polypeptide(L)'
;MKKLLTGAATIAIAATMAPAAFADGHKSYTIGVSNTVQGNGWREQMICAMRAQALVEGDVTNMIVAHRNTDSAGQLEDLNNLIEAGVDAIVLNPSNPDALNSA
;
A
#
# COMPACT_ATOMS: atom_id res chain seq x y z
N MET A 1 46.00 59.15 -9.31
CA MET A 1 46.73 58.55 -8.17
C MET A 1 45.73 58.16 -7.09
N LYS A 2 45.75 56.87 -6.66
CA LYS A 2 45.34 56.35 -5.33
C LYS A 2 43.81 56.35 -5.05
N LYS A 3 43.08 55.25 -4.79
CA LYS A 3 43.32 53.83 -4.38
C LYS A 3 42.05 53.03 -4.79
N LEU A 4 42.05 51.92 -5.53
CA LEU A 4 42.28 50.51 -5.16
C LEU A 4 41.74 50.02 -3.79
N LEU A 5 40.81 49.05 -3.88
CA LEU A 5 40.58 47.85 -3.03
C LEU A 5 39.96 48.00 -1.62
N THR A 6 38.78 47.38 -1.43
CA THR A 6 38.26 46.53 -0.31
C THR A 6 36.73 46.63 -0.26
N GLY A 7 35.87 45.62 -0.10
CA GLY A 7 35.95 44.17 0.14
C GLY A 7 34.53 43.60 -0.13
N ALA A 8 34.40 42.44 -0.77
CA ALA A 8 34.10 41.15 -0.16
C ALA A 8 32.70 41.00 0.47
N ALA A 9 31.96 40.02 -0.06
CA ALA A 9 30.87 39.24 0.56
C ALA A 9 29.44 39.82 0.58
N THR A 10 28.78 39.85 -0.58
CA THR A 10 27.33 39.52 -0.61
C THR A 10 27.19 38.01 -0.72
N ILE A 11 26.90 37.41 0.44
CA ILE A 11 26.60 36.01 0.68
C ILE A 11 25.57 35.49 -0.34
N ALA A 12 25.96 34.48 -1.12
CA ALA A 12 25.07 33.67 -1.93
C ALA A 12 24.24 32.77 -1.02
N ILE A 13 22.98 33.17 -0.74
CA ILE A 13 21.96 32.24 -0.24
C ILE A 13 21.08 31.89 -1.44
N ALA A 14 21.55 30.93 -2.24
CA ALA A 14 20.77 30.36 -3.34
C ALA A 14 20.87 28.83 -3.35
N ALA A 15 21.08 28.20 -2.19
CA ALA A 15 21.18 26.76 -2.06
C ALA A 15 20.61 26.28 -0.73
N THR A 16 19.29 26.08 -0.64
CA THR A 16 18.69 25.18 0.37
C THR A 16 17.23 24.78 0.11
N MET A 17 16.54 25.32 -0.90
CA MET A 17 15.21 24.80 -1.26
C MET A 17 15.36 23.54 -2.12
N ALA A 18 15.82 22.45 -1.50
CA ALA A 18 15.49 21.12 -2.01
C ALA A 18 13.96 21.03 -2.06
N PRO A 19 13.35 20.50 -3.13
CA PRO A 19 11.93 20.20 -3.11
C PRO A 19 11.72 19.25 -1.94
N ALA A 20 10.92 19.66 -0.95
CA ALA A 20 10.30 18.69 -0.07
C ALA A 20 9.55 17.75 -1.01
N ALA A 21 9.98 16.49 -1.08
CA ALA A 21 9.18 15.45 -1.69
C ALA A 21 7.91 15.35 -0.84
N PHE A 22 6.89 16.13 -1.21
CA PHE A 22 5.55 15.89 -0.73
C PHE A 22 5.25 14.47 -1.16
N ALA A 23 5.09 13.57 -0.19
CA ALA A 23 4.46 12.29 -0.44
C ALA A 23 3.13 12.64 -1.10
N ASP A 24 3.05 12.35 -2.40
CA ASP A 24 1.80 12.48 -3.14
C ASP A 24 0.81 11.63 -2.36
N GLY A 25 -0.19 12.27 -1.76
CA GLY A 25 -1.10 11.56 -0.88
C GLY A 25 -1.76 10.49 -1.72
N HIS A 26 -1.38 9.22 -1.53
CA HIS A 26 -2.04 8.10 -2.17
C HIS A 26 -3.50 8.12 -1.66
N LYS A 27 -4.39 8.71 -2.43
CA LYS A 27 -5.83 8.83 -2.13
C LYS A 27 -6.67 7.82 -2.93
N SER A 28 -6.01 6.78 -3.44
CA SER A 28 -6.60 5.83 -4.38
C SER A 28 -6.06 4.42 -4.20
N TYR A 29 -6.26 3.82 -3.03
CA TYR A 29 -5.81 2.47 -2.73
C TYR A 29 -6.74 1.41 -3.30
N THR A 30 -6.16 0.45 -4.00
CA THR A 30 -6.76 -0.86 -4.27
C THR A 30 -6.30 -1.85 -3.21
N ILE A 31 -7.23 -2.44 -2.46
CA ILE A 31 -6.91 -3.40 -1.38
C ILE A 31 -7.19 -4.82 -1.85
N GLY A 32 -6.20 -5.70 -1.73
CA GLY A 32 -6.37 -7.14 -1.89
C GLY A 32 -6.76 -7.82 -0.58
N VAL A 33 -7.60 -8.84 -0.63
CA VAL A 33 -7.94 -9.68 0.53
C VAL A 33 -7.75 -11.14 0.16
N SER A 34 -6.98 -11.89 0.95
CA SER A 34 -6.79 -13.34 0.78
C SER A 34 -7.26 -14.09 2.02
N ASN A 35 -8.25 -14.98 1.84
CA ASN A 35 -8.84 -15.80 2.89
C ASN A 35 -9.17 -17.22 2.41
N THR A 36 -8.69 -18.22 3.15
CA THR A 36 -8.70 -19.65 2.74
C THR A 36 -9.84 -20.48 3.30
N VAL A 37 -10.75 -19.87 4.09
CA VAL A 37 -11.85 -20.58 4.76
C VAL A 37 -13.16 -19.87 4.51
N GLN A 38 -14.08 -20.56 3.86
CA GLN A 38 -15.47 -20.13 3.62
C GLN A 38 -16.47 -20.99 4.41
N GLY A 39 -17.74 -20.60 4.34
CA GLY A 39 -18.85 -21.45 4.78
C GLY A 39 -19.16 -21.37 6.27
N ASN A 40 -18.58 -20.39 6.99
CA ASN A 40 -19.00 -20.04 8.34
C ASN A 40 -19.35 -18.55 8.43
N GLY A 41 -20.32 -18.23 9.28
CA GLY A 41 -20.86 -16.87 9.40
C GLY A 41 -19.81 -15.83 9.80
N TRP A 42 -18.81 -16.21 10.59
CA TRP A 42 -17.76 -15.27 11.01
C TRP A 42 -16.89 -14.81 9.82
N ARG A 43 -16.47 -15.74 8.95
CA ARG A 43 -15.69 -15.42 7.74
C ARG A 43 -16.49 -14.58 6.75
N GLU A 44 -17.75 -14.93 6.52
CA GLU A 44 -18.62 -14.15 5.65
C GLU A 44 -18.84 -12.73 6.21
N GLN A 45 -19.09 -12.61 7.52
CA GLN A 45 -19.23 -11.31 8.18
C GLN A 45 -17.95 -10.48 8.10
N MET A 46 -16.77 -11.09 8.24
CA MET A 46 -15.48 -10.42 8.08
C MET A 46 -15.34 -9.81 6.68
N ILE A 47 -15.60 -10.58 5.62
CA ILE A 47 -15.56 -10.07 4.23
C ILE A 47 -16.59 -8.96 4.02
N CYS A 48 -17.82 -9.13 4.54
CA CYS A 48 -18.86 -8.11 4.46
C CYS A 48 -18.48 -6.81 5.18
N ALA A 49 -17.89 -6.89 6.36
CA ALA A 49 -17.45 -5.73 7.14
C ALA A 49 -16.33 -4.97 6.42
N MET A 50 -15.36 -5.68 5.83
CA MET A 50 -14.31 -5.05 5.02
C MET A 50 -14.89 -4.34 3.79
N ARG A 51 -15.85 -4.96 3.09
CA ARG A 51 -16.56 -4.33 1.96
C ARG A 51 -17.31 -3.08 2.40
N ALA A 52 -18.01 -3.15 3.54
CA ALA A 52 -18.75 -2.01 4.06
C ALA A 52 -17.83 -0.85 4.44
N GLN A 53 -16.68 -1.12 5.06
CA GLN A 53 -15.71 -0.07 5.41
C GLN A 53 -15.09 0.56 4.16
N ALA A 54 -14.72 -0.24 3.15
CA ALA A 54 -14.17 0.26 1.90
C ALA A 54 -15.13 1.21 1.15
N LEU A 55 -16.45 1.08 1.33
CA LEU A 55 -17.44 1.98 0.72
C LEU A 55 -17.50 3.37 1.36
N VAL A 56 -17.08 3.49 2.62
CA VAL A 56 -17.12 4.76 3.37
C VAL A 56 -15.75 5.39 3.55
N GLU A 57 -14.68 4.65 3.23
CA GLU A 57 -13.31 5.14 3.29
C GLU A 57 -12.94 5.88 2.01
N GLY A 58 -12.65 7.18 2.15
CA GLY A 58 -12.47 8.08 0.99
C GLY A 58 -11.22 7.79 0.16
N ASP A 59 -10.24 7.09 0.75
CA ASP A 59 -8.97 6.78 0.11
C ASP A 59 -8.96 5.38 -0.54
N VAL A 60 -9.99 4.55 -0.35
CA VAL A 60 -10.08 3.20 -0.95
C VAL A 60 -10.94 3.25 -2.19
N THR A 61 -10.35 2.99 -3.35
CA THR A 61 -11.04 3.04 -4.65
C THR A 61 -11.54 1.70 -5.12
N ASN A 62 -10.90 0.60 -4.68
CA ASN A 62 -11.28 -0.74 -5.10
C ASN A 62 -10.87 -1.80 -4.06
N MET A 63 -11.55 -2.94 -4.07
CA MET A 63 -11.17 -4.10 -3.27
C MET A 63 -11.32 -5.40 -4.06
N ILE A 64 -10.24 -6.18 -4.15
CA ILE A 64 -10.18 -7.48 -4.82
C ILE A 64 -10.14 -8.56 -3.74
N VAL A 65 -11.12 -9.47 -3.75
CA VAL A 65 -11.30 -10.47 -2.68
C VAL A 65 -11.13 -11.88 -3.23
N ALA A 66 -10.04 -12.55 -2.81
CA ALA A 66 -9.85 -13.99 -2.92
C ALA A 66 -10.38 -14.66 -1.63
N HIS A 67 -11.62 -15.11 -1.67
CA HIS A 67 -12.30 -15.80 -0.56
C HIS A 67 -12.74 -17.17 -1.05
N ARG A 68 -11.93 -18.20 -0.80
CA ARG A 68 -12.22 -19.57 -1.25
C ARG A 68 -11.67 -20.62 -0.30
N ASN A 69 -12.23 -21.82 -0.32
CA ASN A 69 -11.64 -22.95 0.40
C ASN A 69 -10.41 -23.44 -0.38
N THR A 70 -9.23 -23.33 0.21
CA THR A 70 -7.98 -23.78 -0.40
C THR A 70 -6.89 -24.03 0.64
N ASP A 71 -5.84 -24.74 0.25
CA ASP A 71 -4.63 -24.94 1.05
C ASP A 71 -3.60 -23.82 0.82
N SER A 72 -2.41 -23.95 1.43
CA SER A 72 -1.33 -22.96 1.29
C SER A 72 -0.86 -22.76 -0.14
N ALA A 73 -0.91 -23.80 -0.99
CA ALA A 73 -0.49 -23.67 -2.38
C ALA A 73 -1.47 -22.82 -3.18
N GLY A 74 -2.79 -23.07 -3.03
CA GLY A 74 -3.78 -22.21 -3.66
C GLY A 74 -3.84 -20.80 -3.04
N GLN A 75 -3.52 -20.65 -1.75
CA GLN A 75 -3.39 -19.30 -1.17
C GLN A 75 -2.20 -18.54 -1.74
N LEU A 76 -1.08 -19.22 -1.98
CA LEU A 76 0.09 -18.63 -2.63
C LEU A 76 -0.25 -18.15 -4.05
N GLU A 77 -1.01 -18.94 -4.80
CA GLU A 77 -1.57 -18.52 -6.09
C GLU A 77 -2.47 -17.28 -5.95
N ASP A 78 -3.38 -17.25 -4.97
CA ASP A 78 -4.24 -16.10 -4.72
C ASP A 78 -3.42 -14.83 -4.39
N LEU A 79 -2.34 -14.96 -3.62
CA LEU A 79 -1.43 -13.87 -3.31
C LEU A 79 -0.71 -13.35 -4.56
N ASN A 80 -0.16 -14.25 -5.38
CA ASN A 80 0.49 -13.88 -6.64
C ASN A 80 -0.48 -13.15 -7.58
N ASN A 81 -1.72 -13.64 -7.70
CA ASN A 81 -2.75 -13.00 -8.50
C ASN A 81 -3.09 -11.58 -7.98
N LEU A 82 -3.11 -11.37 -6.67
CA LEU A 82 -3.32 -10.03 -6.09
C LEU A 82 -2.12 -9.10 -6.35
N ILE A 83 -0.89 -9.61 -6.25
CA ILE A 83 0.33 -8.87 -6.57
C ILE A 83 0.35 -8.49 -8.06
N GLU A 84 0.03 -9.43 -8.95
CA GLU A 84 -0.07 -9.20 -10.40
C GLU A 84 -1.18 -8.20 -10.76
N ALA A 85 -2.29 -8.21 -10.01
CA ALA A 85 -3.35 -7.21 -10.14
C ALA A 85 -2.93 -5.80 -9.68
N GLY A 86 -1.74 -5.66 -9.07
CA GLY A 86 -1.19 -4.37 -8.68
C GLY A 86 -1.91 -3.72 -7.50
N VAL A 87 -2.41 -4.51 -6.55
CA VAL A 87 -3.02 -3.96 -5.33
C VAL A 87 -1.97 -3.23 -4.48
N ASP A 88 -2.37 -2.16 -3.81
CA ASP A 88 -1.47 -1.35 -2.98
C ASP A 88 -1.17 -2.00 -1.62
N ALA A 89 -2.10 -2.79 -1.11
CA ALA A 89 -1.94 -3.54 0.13
C ALA A 89 -2.75 -4.84 0.12
N ILE A 90 -2.27 -5.85 0.85
CA ILE A 90 -2.96 -7.14 1.02
C ILE A 90 -3.31 -7.35 2.49
N VAL A 91 -4.59 -7.60 2.76
CA VAL A 91 -5.08 -8.13 4.04
C VAL A 91 -5.09 -9.65 3.94
N LEU A 92 -4.17 -10.30 4.65
CA LEU A 92 -3.96 -11.74 4.60
C LEU A 92 -4.54 -12.43 5.85
N ASN A 93 -5.41 -13.42 5.63
CA ASN A 93 -5.63 -14.46 6.61
C ASN A 93 -4.84 -15.73 6.24
N PRO A 94 -3.68 -15.97 6.86
CA PRO A 94 -2.78 -17.04 6.44
C PRO A 94 -3.34 -18.42 6.80
N SER A 95 -3.30 -19.36 5.86
CA SER A 95 -3.55 -20.80 6.10
C SER A 95 -2.46 -21.42 6.97
N ASN A 96 -1.24 -20.89 6.89
CA ASN A 96 -0.07 -21.34 7.60
C ASN A 96 0.89 -20.14 7.81
N PRO A 97 1.52 -20.00 8.98
CA PRO A 97 2.38 -18.85 9.29
C PRO A 97 3.64 -18.75 8.41
N ASP A 98 4.16 -19.87 7.88
CA ASP A 98 5.46 -19.92 7.21
C ASP A 98 5.39 -20.29 5.72
N ALA A 99 4.29 -20.92 5.29
CA ALA A 99 4.18 -21.49 3.94
C ALA A 99 3.93 -20.45 2.82
N LEU A 100 3.77 -19.18 3.16
CA LEU A 100 3.34 -18.12 2.23
C LEU A 100 4.46 -17.12 1.86
N ASN A 101 5.66 -17.31 2.41
CA ASN A 101 6.79 -16.36 2.25
C ASN A 101 7.41 -16.32 0.85
N SER A 102 6.99 -17.21 -0.05
CA SER A 102 7.47 -17.27 -1.43
C SER A 102 6.58 -16.54 -2.44
N ALA A 103 5.57 -15.80 -1.95
CA ALA A 103 4.74 -14.92 -2.76
C ALA A 103 5.51 -13.69 -3.25
#